data_AF-A6QUA3-F1
#
_entry.id   AF-A6QUA3-F1
#
_cell.length_a   1.000
_cell.length_b   1.000
_cell.length_c   1.000
_cell.angle_alpha   90.00
_cell.angle_beta   90.00
_cell.angle_gamma   90.00
#
_symmetry.space_group_name_H-M   'P 1'
#
loop_
_entity.id
_entity.type
_entity.pdbx_description
1 polymer ?
#
loop_
_entity_poly.entity_id
_entity_poly.type
_entity_poly.pdbx_seq_one_letter_code
_entity_poly.pdbx_strand_id
1 'polypeptide(L)'
;MDSSLIEIQRRAILDTIRFTGGRDWKVLVLDEGSKKLIDNAVKEDDILKENVTKARRPMNKDLDAVYILSPLPHIVDCVMADFERRRYKKSFLISTLSCATG
;
A
#
# COMPACT_ATOMS: atom_id res chain seq x y z
N MET A 1 10.91 27.31 3.78
CA MET A 1 10.71 26.24 2.77
C MET A 1 10.93 24.95 3.52
N ASP A 2 9.98 24.64 4.39
CA ASP A 2 10.06 23.59 5.36
C ASP A 2 9.12 22.53 4.84
N SER A 3 9.58 21.82 3.80
CA SER A 3 8.88 20.64 3.30
C SER A 3 8.91 19.63 4.43
N SER A 4 7.93 19.74 5.32
CA SER A 4 7.81 18.91 6.51
C SER A 4 7.95 17.46 6.06
N LEU A 5 8.70 16.66 6.81
CA LEU A 5 8.95 15.24 6.50
C LEU A 5 7.65 14.50 6.09
N ILE A 6 6.54 14.91 6.69
CA ILE A 6 5.17 14.48 6.43
C ILE A 6 4.73 14.72 4.98
N GLU A 7 5.00 15.89 4.40
CA GLU A 7 4.67 16.21 3.00
C GLU A 7 5.50 15.40 2.01
N ILE A 8 6.80 15.22 2.29
CA ILE A 8 7.69 14.40 1.46
C ILE A 8 7.21 12.95 1.48
N GLN A 9 6.89 12.43 2.66
CA GLN A 9 6.37 11.08 2.85
C GLN A 9 5.02 10.90 2.12
N ARG A 10 4.08 11.84 2.30
CA ARG A 10 2.80 11.85 1.58
C ARG A 10 3.02 11.80 0.07
N ARG A 11 3.88 12.67 -0.46
CA ARG A 11 4.15 12.74 -1.90
C ARG A 11 4.76 11.45 -2.40
N ALA A 12 5.72 10.87 -1.68
CA ALA A 12 6.34 9.60 -2.06
C ALA A 12 5.33 8.45 -2.09
N ILE A 13 4.42 8.37 -1.12
CA ILE A 13 3.37 7.33 -1.08
C ILE A 13 2.41 7.49 -2.26
N LEU A 14 1.89 8.70 -2.48
CA LEU A 14 0.99 8.99 -3.60
C LEU A 14 1.67 8.72 -4.95
N ASP A 15 2.92 9.15 -5.12
CA ASP A 15 3.69 8.91 -6.33
C ASP A 15 3.91 7.40 -6.57
N THR A 16 4.24 6.64 -5.52
CA THR A 16 4.40 5.19 -5.60
C THR A 16 3.08 4.51 -6.00
N ILE A 17 1.95 4.93 -5.43
CA ILE A 17 0.63 4.41 -5.79
C ILE A 17 0.31 4.71 -7.26
N ARG A 18 0.62 5.91 -7.73
CA ARG A 18 0.44 6.33 -9.14
C ARG A 18 1.36 5.57 -10.09
N PHE A 19 2.59 5.25 -9.67
CA PHE A 19 3.56 4.52 -10.50
C PHE A 19 3.24 3.03 -10.58
N THR A 20 2.84 2.46 -9.45
CA THR A 20 2.45 1.06 -9.32
C THR A 20 1.13 0.80 -10.01
N GLY A 21 0.30 1.84 -10.13
CA GLY A 21 -1.07 1.69 -10.54
C GLY A 21 -1.44 2.32 -11.88
N GLY A 22 -1.91 1.50 -12.82
CA GLY A 22 -2.59 1.96 -14.04
C GLY A 22 -3.92 2.70 -13.77
N ARG A 23 -4.79 2.83 -14.78
CA ARG A 23 -6.08 3.54 -14.64
C ARG A 23 -7.15 2.79 -13.83
N ASP A 24 -6.89 1.55 -13.45
CA ASP A 24 -7.84 0.68 -12.76
C ASP A 24 -7.88 0.89 -11.24
N TRP A 25 -9.01 0.52 -10.63
CA TRP A 25 -9.22 0.54 -9.18
C TRP A 25 -8.32 -0.45 -8.47
N LYS A 26 -7.76 -0.07 -7.32
CA LYS A 26 -6.81 -0.91 -6.57
C LYS A 26 -7.16 -0.99 -5.10
N VAL A 27 -6.81 -2.12 -4.52
CA VAL A 27 -6.97 -2.37 -3.08
C VAL A 27 -5.64 -2.07 -2.40
N LEU A 28 -5.64 -1.11 -1.48
CA LEU A 28 -4.46 -0.80 -0.66
C LEU A 28 -4.54 -1.57 0.65
N VAL A 29 -3.59 -2.48 0.84
CA VAL A 29 -3.42 -3.27 2.05
C VAL A 29 -2.29 -2.65 2.86
N LEU A 30 -2.62 -2.24 4.08
CA LEU A 30 -1.70 -1.59 5.01
C LEU A 30 -1.57 -2.41 6.29
N ASP A 31 -0.36 -2.42 6.84
CA ASP A 31 -0.09 -2.86 8.21
C ASP A 31 -0.59 -1.81 9.22
N GLU A 32 -0.74 -2.18 10.51
CA GLU A 32 -1.13 -1.23 11.56
C GLU A 32 -0.18 -0.02 11.65
N GLY A 33 1.14 -0.25 11.57
CA GLY A 33 2.14 0.82 11.61
C GLY A 33 2.03 1.73 10.39
N SER A 34 1.99 1.14 9.20
CA SER A 34 1.85 1.89 7.94
C SER A 34 0.51 2.62 7.84
N LYS A 35 -0.57 2.03 8.38
CA LYS A 35 -1.90 2.63 8.44
C LYS A 35 -1.88 3.89 9.30
N LYS A 36 -1.29 3.85 10.50
CA LYS A 36 -1.16 5.05 11.36
C LYS A 36 -0.36 6.15 10.68
N LEU A 37 0.73 5.80 9.99
CA LEU A 37 1.54 6.76 9.24
C LEU A 37 0.77 7.40 8.09
N ILE A 38 0.07 6.59 7.28
CA ILE A 38 -0.72 7.07 6.16
C ILE A 38 -1.90 7.91 6.64
N ASP A 39 -2.59 7.50 7.70
CA ASP A 39 -3.72 8.24 8.26
C ASP A 39 -3.30 9.60 8.83
N ASN A 40 -2.10 9.67 9.41
CA ASN A 40 -1.53 10.91 9.91
C ASN A 40 -1.03 11.84 8.79
N ALA A 41 -0.47 11.28 7.72
CA ALA A 41 0.13 12.04 6.61
C ALA A 41 -0.86 12.38 5.48
N VAL A 42 -1.85 11.53 5.22
CA VAL A 42 -2.72 11.58 4.04
C VAL A 42 -4.18 11.37 4.45
N LYS A 43 -5.04 12.30 4.05
CA LYS A 43 -6.49 12.17 4.27
C LYS A 43 -7.06 11.07 3.37
N GLU A 44 -8.16 10.47 3.81
CA GLU A 44 -8.80 9.39 3.06
C GLU A 44 -9.35 9.86 1.69
N ASP A 45 -9.80 11.11 1.58
CA ASP A 45 -10.19 11.77 0.33
C ASP A 45 -9.10 11.76 -0.73
N ASP A 46 -7.85 12.05 -0.35
CA ASP A 46 -6.71 12.05 -1.26
C ASP A 46 -6.42 10.64 -1.79
N ILE A 47 -6.64 9.61 -0.95
CA ILE A 47 -6.44 8.20 -1.32
C ILE A 47 -7.54 7.75 -2.30
N LEU A 48 -8.80 8.12 -2.05
CA LEU A 48 -9.89 7.86 -2.98
C LEU A 48 -9.65 8.52 -4.35
N LYS A 49 -9.12 9.74 -4.35
CA LYS A 49 -8.81 10.48 -5.59
C LYS A 49 -7.79 9.76 -6.47
N GLU A 50 -6.90 8.98 -5.86
CA GLU A 50 -5.87 8.18 -6.55
C GLU A 50 -6.42 6.82 -7.08
N ASN A 51 -7.75 6.62 -7.10
CA ASN A 51 -8.43 5.36 -7.46
C ASN A 51 -8.05 4.17 -6.56
N VAL A 52 -7.72 4.47 -5.31
CA VAL A 52 -7.34 3.49 -4.31
C VAL A 52 -8.39 3.41 -3.23
N THR A 53 -8.82 2.19 -2.92
CA THR A 53 -9.71 1.95 -1.79
C THR A 53 -8.96 1.21 -0.69
N LYS A 54 -9.09 1.69 0.55
CA LYS A 54 -8.68 0.97 1.77
C LYS A 54 -9.66 -0.18 2.13
N ALA A 55 -10.63 -0.47 1.24
CA ALA A 55 -11.75 -1.34 1.56
C ALA A 55 -11.31 -2.70 2.11
N ARG A 56 -11.97 -3.11 3.19
CA ARG A 56 -11.90 -4.45 3.76
C ARG A 56 -12.38 -5.47 2.71
N ARG A 57 -11.44 -6.04 1.98
CA ARG A 57 -11.52 -7.35 1.29
C ARG A 57 -12.87 -7.64 0.60
N PRO A 58 -13.33 -6.89 -0.41
CA PRO A 58 -14.16 -7.54 -1.42
C PRO A 58 -13.25 -8.49 -2.21
N MET A 59 -13.66 -9.76 -2.33
CA MET A 59 -12.94 -10.79 -3.07
C MET A 59 -13.02 -10.50 -4.57
N ASN A 60 -12.25 -9.53 -5.03
CA ASN A 60 -12.25 -9.08 -6.42
C ASN A 60 -10.96 -9.53 -7.10
N LYS A 61 -11.00 -10.73 -7.68
CA LYS A 61 -9.89 -11.34 -8.42
C LYS A 61 -9.45 -10.55 -9.66
N ASP A 62 -10.24 -9.57 -10.09
CA ASP A 62 -9.91 -8.75 -11.26
C ASP A 62 -9.21 -7.43 -10.89
N LEU A 63 -9.14 -7.07 -9.61
CA LEU A 63 -8.47 -5.86 -9.14
C LEU A 63 -7.01 -6.14 -8.74
N ASP A 64 -6.18 -5.13 -8.93
CA ASP A 64 -4.80 -5.13 -8.45
C ASP A 64 -4.76 -4.75 -6.96
N ALA A 65 -3.83 -5.37 -6.22
CA ALA A 65 -3.58 -5.06 -4.83
C ALA A 65 -2.19 -4.46 -4.63
N VAL A 66 -2.12 -3.40 -3.83
CA VAL A 66 -0.90 -2.73 -3.43
C VAL A 66 -0.72 -2.95 -1.92
N TYR A 67 0.37 -3.61 -1.54
CA TYR A 67 0.71 -3.93 -0.16
C TYR A 67 1.82 -2.99 0.29
N ILE A 68 1.52 -2.07 1.20
CA ILE A 68 2.53 -1.23 1.87
C ILE A 68 2.66 -1.72 3.29
N LEU A 69 3.75 -2.44 3.55
CA LEU A 69 3.91 -3.23 4.76
C LEU A 69 5.31 -3.01 5.35
N SER A 70 5.36 -2.97 6.67
CA SER A 70 6.61 -3.01 7.42
C SER A 70 7.27 -4.38 7.25
N PRO A 71 8.61 -4.49 7.13
CA PRO A 71 9.34 -5.75 7.03
C PRO A 71 9.41 -6.49 8.38
N LEU A 72 8.24 -6.75 8.97
CA LEU A 72 8.07 -7.45 10.22
C LEU A 72 7.75 -8.92 9.90
N PRO A 73 8.35 -9.90 10.61
CA PRO A 73 8.20 -11.32 10.29
C PRO A 73 6.73 -11.79 10.37
N HIS A 74 5.97 -11.29 11.35
CA HIS A 74 4.55 -11.62 11.51
C HIS A 74 3.66 -11.06 10.38
N ILE A 75 4.10 -9.98 9.72
CA ILE A 75 3.38 -9.40 8.58
C ILE A 75 3.69 -10.19 7.32
N VAL A 76 4.95 -10.57 7.10
CA VAL A 76 5.37 -11.39 5.97
C VAL A 76 4.60 -12.72 5.95
N ASP A 77 4.45 -13.39 7.10
CA ASP A 77 3.71 -14.65 7.21
C ASP A 77 2.22 -14.48 6.80
N CYS A 78 1.60 -13.39 7.27
CA CYS A 78 0.21 -13.07 6.94
C CYS A 78 0.03 -12.76 5.44
N VAL A 79 1.02 -12.12 4.80
CA VAL A 79 1.03 -11.86 3.36
C VAL A 79 1.23 -13.13 2.56
N MET A 80 2.15 -14.00 2.97
CA MET A 80 2.39 -15.29 2.34
C MET A 80 1.08 -16.09 2.26
N ALA A 81 0.35 -16.16 3.38
CA ALA A 81 -0.95 -16.83 3.43
C ALA A 81 -2.02 -16.17 2.52
N ASP A 82 -1.98 -14.84 2.35
CA ASP A 82 -2.89 -14.13 1.44
C ASP A 82 -2.50 -14.37 -0.04
N PHE A 83 -1.21 -14.54 -0.31
CA PHE A 83 -0.66 -14.84 -1.64
C PHE A 83 -1.00 -16.27 -2.09
N GLU A 84 -0.92 -17.25 -1.19
CA GLU A 84 -1.35 -18.63 -1.45
C GLU A 84 -2.83 -18.71 -1.87
N ARG A 85 -3.66 -17.79 -1.34
CA ARG A 85 -5.08 -17.71 -1.67
C ARG A 85 -5.38 -17.06 -3.02
N ARG A 86 -4.37 -16.53 -3.73
CA ARG A 86 -4.48 -15.79 -5.01
C ARG A 86 -5.72 -14.90 -5.07
N ARG A 87 -5.88 -14.02 -4.08
CA ARG A 87 -7.07 -13.16 -4.00
C ARG A 87 -7.11 -12.04 -5.03
N TYR A 88 -5.97 -11.67 -5.61
CA TYR A 88 -5.82 -10.55 -6.53
C TYR A 88 -5.12 -10.97 -7.82
N LYS A 89 -5.34 -10.20 -8.89
CA LYS A 89 -4.76 -10.45 -10.22
C LYS A 89 -3.25 -10.20 -10.25
N LYS A 90 -2.85 -9.07 -9.68
CA LYS A 90 -1.46 -8.69 -9.43
C LYS A 90 -1.35 -8.11 -8.03
N SER A 91 -0.22 -8.39 -7.41
CA SER A 91 0.12 -7.99 -6.06
C SER A 91 1.46 -7.26 -6.11
N PHE A 92 1.43 -5.98 -5.77
CA PHE A 92 2.62 -5.14 -5.68
C PHE A 92 2.99 -4.97 -4.23
N LEU A 93 4.16 -5.46 -3.84
CA LEU A 93 4.66 -5.35 -2.48
C LEU A 93 5.70 -4.24 -2.40
N ILE A 94 5.42 -3.23 -1.58
CA ILE A 94 6.29 -2.09 -1.33
C ILE A 94 6.74 -2.19 0.12
N SER A 95 8.00 -2.55 0.32
CA SER A 95 8.64 -2.43 1.63
C SER A 95 9.31 -1.07 1.75
N THR A 96 9.14 -0.41 2.90
CA THR A 96 9.71 0.91 3.17
C THR A 96 11.23 0.88 3.43
N LEU A 97 11.81 -0.30 3.62
CA LEU A 97 13.24 -0.48 3.79
C LEU A 97 13.83 -1.09 2.53
N SER A 98 14.94 -0.50 2.04
CA SER A 98 15.68 -1.04 0.91
C SER A 98 15.90 -2.53 1.16
N CYS A 99 15.43 -3.36 0.22
CA CYS A 99 15.73 -4.77 0.19
C CYS A 99 17.26 -4.91 0.31
N ALA A 100 17.74 -5.28 1.50
CA ALA A 100 19.13 -5.65 1.69
C ALA A 100 19.26 -7.00 1.00
N THR A 101 19.66 -6.96 -0.27
CA THR A 101 20.15 -8.12 -1.01
C THR A 101 21.38 -8.62 -0.26
N GLY A 102 21.23 -9.68 0.52
CA GLY A 102 22.30 -10.41 1.20
C GLY A 102 22.29 -11.85 0.74
#